data_AF-A0A7X6YFZ0-F1
#
_entry.id   AF-A0A7X6YFZ0-F1
#
_cell.length_a   1.000
_cell.length_b   1.000
_cell.length_c   1.000
_cell.angle_alpha   90.00
_cell.angle_beta   90.00
_cell.angle_gamma   90.00
#
_symmetry.space_group_name_H-M   'P 1'
#
loop_
_entity.id
_entity.type
_entity.pdbx_description
1 polymer ?
#
loop_
_entity_poly.entity_id
_entity_poly.type
_entity_poly.pdbx_seq_one_letter_code
_entity_poly.pdbx_strand_id
1 'polypeptide(L)'
;MNKINVTTVSAVATSATVVQAVIPEYQKSKAVIRRFSALGNDAACGCNFYIPKACRAFRLPVALGTSGTTLRIPVDVAGGHVFKGHTLASTDLLCLLTPTGWKVVSATYADNSGQTYCTATITAVGAIPANTVCYVVVPATDKIAGVPVIGAAQVSIEYLLSGDTGVPVIFDIVATSAKVTSAAALVEYWA
;
A
#
# COMPACT_ATOMS: atom_id res chain seq x y z
N MET A 1 29.95 -3.52 7.80
CA MET A 1 28.74 -3.14 7.03
C MET A 1 27.55 -3.44 7.92
N ASN A 2 26.95 -2.44 8.56
CA ASN A 2 25.98 -2.68 9.62
C ASN A 2 24.59 -2.92 9.01
N LYS A 3 24.21 -4.19 8.87
CA LYS A 3 22.81 -4.58 8.64
C LYS A 3 22.01 -4.31 9.91
N ILE A 4 20.89 -3.61 9.82
CA ILE A 4 20.09 -3.25 10.99
C ILE A 4 18.63 -3.44 10.60
N ASN A 5 17.98 -4.43 11.22
CA ASN A 5 16.57 -4.84 11.11
C ASN A 5 16.25 -5.82 9.97
N VAL A 6 15.74 -6.98 10.41
CA VAL A 6 15.14 -8.02 9.58
C VAL A 6 13.71 -8.19 10.03
N THR A 7 12.75 -8.04 9.12
CA THR A 7 11.33 -8.27 9.42
C THR A 7 10.81 -9.42 8.58
N THR A 8 10.11 -10.34 9.22
CA THR A 8 9.31 -11.35 8.51
C THR A 8 7.86 -10.87 8.50
N VAL A 9 7.28 -10.76 7.30
CA VAL A 9 5.85 -10.45 7.14
C VAL A 9 5.19 -11.62 6.45
N SER A 10 4.06 -12.07 7.01
CA SER A 10 3.28 -13.18 6.49
C SER A 10 1.80 -12.82 6.47
N ALA A 11 1.09 -13.26 5.46
CA ALA A 11 -0.37 -13.20 5.44
C ALA A 11 -0.97 -14.41 4.71
N VAL A 12 -2.26 -14.62 4.96
CA VAL A 12 -3.05 -15.73 4.45
C VAL A 12 -4.32 -15.18 3.83
N ALA A 13 -4.59 -15.53 2.57
CA ALA A 13 -5.83 -15.21 1.88
C ALA A 13 -6.65 -16.50 1.69
N THR A 14 -7.95 -16.43 1.97
CA THR A 14 -8.91 -17.55 1.85
C THR A 14 -10.03 -17.27 0.84
N SER A 15 -9.99 -16.12 0.17
CA SER A 15 -11.01 -15.67 -0.78
C SER A 15 -10.42 -14.71 -1.82
N ALA A 16 -11.25 -14.35 -2.81
CA ALA A 16 -10.91 -13.37 -3.85
C ALA A 16 -10.81 -11.92 -3.32
N THR A 17 -11.05 -11.71 -2.04
CA THR A 17 -10.76 -10.44 -1.38
C THR A 17 -9.27 -10.34 -1.08
N VAL A 18 -8.65 -9.24 -1.50
CA VAL A 18 -7.24 -8.96 -1.25
C VAL A 18 -7.00 -8.83 0.26
N VAL A 19 -6.02 -9.57 0.76
CA VAL A 19 -5.47 -9.43 2.11
C VAL A 19 -4.18 -8.63 2.01
N GLN A 20 -4.11 -7.54 2.76
CA GLN A 20 -2.99 -6.61 2.72
C GLN A 20 -2.17 -6.73 3.99
N ALA A 21 -0.89 -7.08 3.86
CA ALA A 21 0.08 -6.98 4.92
C ALA A 21 0.98 -5.77 4.64
N VAL A 22 1.23 -4.95 5.67
CA VAL A 22 2.08 -3.78 5.51
C VAL A 22 3.37 -4.02 6.27
N ILE A 23 4.47 -3.95 5.54
CA ILE A 23 5.80 -3.92 6.13
C ILE A 23 6.05 -2.46 6.56
N PRO A 24 6.31 -2.20 7.84
CA PRO A 24 6.45 -0.84 8.36
C PRO A 24 7.56 -0.04 7.66
N GLU A 25 7.44 1.28 7.76
CA GLU A 25 8.57 2.19 7.54
C GLU A 25 9.72 1.80 8.49
N TYR A 26 10.77 1.18 7.96
CA TYR A 26 12.03 1.09 8.68
C TYR A 26 13.06 2.05 8.06
N GLN A 27 13.85 2.63 8.95
CA GLN A 27 14.66 3.85 8.83
C GLN A 27 15.44 4.03 7.52
N LYS A 28 15.51 5.29 7.05
CA LYS A 28 16.49 5.96 6.15
C LYS A 28 17.01 5.23 4.90
N SER A 29 16.58 4.01 4.66
CA SER A 29 17.18 3.10 3.71
C SER A 29 16.14 2.37 2.89
N LYS A 30 16.51 1.95 1.68
CA LYS A 30 15.64 1.18 0.79
C LYS A 30 15.41 -0.21 1.37
N ALA A 31 14.16 -0.68 1.32
CA ALA A 31 13.82 -2.06 1.67
C ALA A 31 14.40 -3.02 0.63
N VAL A 32 15.05 -4.09 1.09
CA VAL A 32 15.55 -5.18 0.24
C VAL A 32 14.81 -6.45 0.62
N ILE A 33 14.01 -7.00 -0.31
CA ILE A 33 13.45 -8.34 -0.12
C ILE A 33 14.56 -9.33 -0.48
N ARG A 34 14.93 -10.17 0.49
CA ARG A 34 15.95 -11.21 0.30
C ARG A 34 15.37 -12.56 -0.06
N ARG A 35 14.23 -12.88 0.54
CA ARG A 35 13.54 -14.15 0.32
C ARG A 35 12.05 -13.89 0.29
N PHE A 36 11.41 -14.39 -0.75
CA PHE A 36 9.98 -14.41 -0.88
C PHE A 36 9.51 -15.86 -1.05
N SER A 37 8.48 -16.22 -0.32
CA SER A 37 7.82 -17.52 -0.49
C SER A 37 6.33 -17.29 -0.56
N ALA A 38 5.70 -17.77 -1.62
CA ALA A 38 4.27 -17.86 -1.73
C ALA A 38 3.90 -19.30 -2.08
N LEU A 39 2.87 -19.80 -1.40
CA LEU A 39 2.29 -21.12 -1.61
C LEU A 39 0.81 -20.90 -1.87
N GLY A 40 0.40 -21.18 -3.10
CA GLY A 40 -0.99 -21.24 -3.54
C GLY A 40 -1.13 -22.41 -4.51
N ASN A 41 -2.31 -23.02 -4.55
CA ASN A 41 -2.56 -24.23 -5.35
C ASN A 41 -3.33 -23.94 -6.65
N ASP A 42 -3.42 -22.68 -7.07
CA ASP A 42 -4.19 -22.25 -8.24
C ASP A 42 -3.53 -21.07 -8.96
N ALA A 43 -3.74 -20.97 -10.26
CA ALA A 43 -3.18 -19.93 -11.12
C ALA A 43 -3.75 -18.53 -10.85
N ALA A 44 -4.93 -18.46 -10.20
CA ALA A 44 -5.56 -17.21 -9.77
C ALA A 44 -5.15 -16.78 -8.33
N CYS A 45 -4.33 -17.58 -7.64
CA CYS A 45 -3.61 -17.11 -6.45
C CYS A 45 -2.55 -16.09 -6.88
N GLY A 46 -2.48 -14.95 -6.20
CA GLY A 46 -1.60 -13.86 -6.58
C GLY A 46 -0.97 -13.17 -5.40
N CYS A 47 0.21 -12.60 -5.63
CA CYS A 47 0.88 -11.73 -4.69
C CYS A 47 1.42 -10.50 -5.42
N ASN A 48 1.30 -9.33 -4.80
CA ASN A 48 1.83 -8.08 -5.34
C ASN A 48 2.53 -7.30 -4.23
N PHE A 49 3.63 -6.63 -4.60
CA PHE A 49 4.30 -5.67 -3.74
C PHE A 49 4.12 -4.26 -4.31
N TYR A 50 3.85 -3.30 -3.43
CA TYR A 50 3.75 -1.89 -3.76
C TYR A 50 4.65 -1.07 -2.85
N ILE A 51 5.30 -0.06 -3.42
CA ILE A 51 5.98 0.98 -2.65
C ILE A 51 5.46 2.34 -3.09
N PRO A 52 4.66 3.04 -2.25
CA PRO A 52 4.18 4.36 -2.59
C PRO A 52 5.33 5.36 -2.69
N LYS A 53 5.09 6.46 -3.40
CA LYS A 53 6.04 7.56 -3.46
C LYS A 53 5.86 8.52 -2.29
N ALA A 54 6.98 8.89 -1.66
CA ALA A 54 7.01 9.85 -0.56
C ALA A 54 6.48 11.21 -1.00
N CYS A 55 6.72 11.58 -2.27
CA CYS A 55 6.19 12.83 -2.82
C CYS A 55 4.66 12.86 -2.76
N ARG A 56 3.96 11.74 -2.95
CA ARG A 56 2.48 11.64 -2.91
C ARG A 56 1.91 11.34 -1.53
N ALA A 57 2.65 11.65 -0.46
CA ALA A 57 2.13 11.62 0.89
C ALA A 57 1.45 12.94 1.29
N PHE A 58 0.46 12.88 2.18
CA PHE A 58 -0.11 14.04 2.86
C PHE A 58 -0.46 13.69 4.31
N ARG A 59 -0.74 14.70 5.14
CA ARG A 59 -1.27 14.49 6.48
C ARG A 59 -2.78 14.66 6.46
N LEU A 60 -3.50 13.77 7.15
CA LEU A 60 -4.94 13.86 7.27
C LEU A 60 -5.35 15.22 7.88
N PRO A 61 -6.18 16.03 7.20
CA PRO A 61 -6.59 17.34 7.71
C PRO A 61 -7.57 17.22 8.89
N VAL A 62 -8.32 16.12 8.95
CA VAL A 62 -9.27 15.79 10.02
C VAL A 62 -9.19 14.30 10.35
N ALA A 63 -9.70 13.91 11.51
CA ALA A 63 -9.79 12.52 11.89
C ALA A 63 -10.79 11.76 11.01
N LEU A 64 -10.51 10.48 10.73
CA LEU A 64 -11.46 9.58 10.06
C LEU A 64 -12.34 8.91 11.10
N GLY A 65 -13.63 8.87 10.82
CA GLY A 65 -14.61 8.19 11.64
C GLY A 65 -14.77 6.71 11.30
N THR A 66 -15.60 6.03 12.09
CA THR A 66 -16.00 4.64 11.86
C THR A 66 -16.99 4.47 10.71
N SER A 67 -17.44 5.57 10.10
CA SER A 67 -18.22 5.64 8.86
C SER A 67 -17.42 6.36 7.77
N GLY A 68 -17.89 6.31 6.52
CA GLY A 68 -17.25 7.00 5.41
C GLY A 68 -17.01 8.48 5.76
N THR A 69 -15.77 8.94 5.56
CA THR A 69 -15.36 10.30 5.95
C THR A 69 -14.92 11.08 4.71
N THR A 70 -15.50 12.26 4.54
CA THR A 70 -15.18 13.14 3.42
C THR A 70 -14.08 14.13 3.83
N LEU A 71 -13.03 14.21 3.00
CA LEU A 71 -11.89 15.08 3.17
C LEU A 71 -11.79 16.06 1.99
N ARG A 72 -11.14 17.20 2.25
CA ARG A 72 -10.67 18.11 1.22
C ARG A 72 -9.19 17.84 0.99
N ILE A 73 -8.85 17.27 -0.17
CA ILE A 73 -7.46 17.03 -0.55
C ILE A 73 -7.03 18.16 -1.49
N PRO A 74 -5.95 18.91 -1.18
CA PRO A 74 -5.42 19.94 -2.08
C PRO A 74 -5.10 19.36 -3.46
N VAL A 75 -5.29 20.14 -4.51
CA VAL A 75 -4.98 19.73 -5.89
C VAL A 75 -4.06 20.74 -6.56
N ASP A 76 -3.30 20.28 -7.54
CA ASP A 76 -2.31 21.09 -8.26
C ASP A 76 -2.99 22.13 -9.16
N VAL A 77 -4.18 21.82 -9.66
CA VAL A 77 -4.97 22.66 -10.57
C VAL A 77 -6.42 22.69 -10.11
N ALA A 78 -7.01 23.88 -10.07
CA ALA A 78 -8.38 24.06 -9.61
C ALA A 78 -9.40 23.33 -10.50
N GLY A 79 -10.40 22.69 -9.88
CA GLY A 79 -11.47 22.01 -10.60
C GLY A 79 -11.18 20.57 -11.04
N GLY A 80 -9.98 20.04 -10.76
CA GLY A 80 -9.63 18.63 -11.00
C GLY A 80 -9.23 17.89 -9.72
N HIS A 81 -8.85 16.62 -9.84
CA HIS A 81 -8.31 15.77 -8.77
C HIS A 81 -6.85 15.34 -9.04
N VAL A 82 -6.08 16.23 -9.68
CA VAL A 82 -4.64 16.04 -9.85
C VAL A 82 -3.94 16.45 -8.56
N PHE A 83 -3.33 15.50 -7.88
CA PHE A 83 -2.56 15.70 -6.66
C PHE A 83 -1.10 15.31 -6.89
N LYS A 84 -0.20 16.29 -6.80
CA LYS A 84 1.24 16.12 -6.95
C LYS A 84 1.64 15.35 -8.21
N GLY A 85 1.06 15.76 -9.34
CA GLY A 85 1.28 15.21 -10.67
C GLY A 85 0.53 13.90 -10.96
N HIS A 86 -0.26 13.38 -10.02
CA HIS A 86 -1.04 12.16 -10.21
C HIS A 86 -2.54 12.46 -10.19
N THR A 87 -3.27 11.96 -11.20
CA THR A 87 -4.73 12.01 -11.24
C THR A 87 -5.30 10.94 -10.32
N LEU A 88 -5.84 11.36 -9.17
CA LEU A 88 -6.42 10.45 -8.18
C LEU A 88 -7.57 9.62 -8.78
N ALA A 89 -7.50 8.30 -8.66
CA ALA A 89 -8.48 7.37 -9.20
C ALA A 89 -9.05 6.47 -8.10
N SER A 90 -10.27 5.96 -8.28
CA SER A 90 -10.89 5.01 -7.32
C SER A 90 -10.15 3.68 -7.18
N THR A 91 -9.21 3.40 -8.10
CA THR A 91 -8.30 2.26 -8.03
C THR A 91 -7.08 2.52 -7.15
N ASP A 92 -6.83 3.77 -6.76
CA ASP A 92 -5.76 4.12 -5.83
C ASP A 92 -6.12 3.64 -4.42
N LEU A 93 -5.07 3.31 -3.67
CA LEU A 93 -5.20 2.93 -2.27
C LEU A 93 -4.56 4.01 -1.40
N LEU A 94 -5.04 4.15 -0.18
CA LEU A 94 -4.48 5.03 0.83
C LEU A 94 -3.89 4.18 1.96
N CYS A 95 -2.58 4.30 2.20
CA CYS A 95 -1.89 3.59 3.27
C CYS A 95 -1.62 4.53 4.45
N LEU A 96 -2.13 4.15 5.62
CA LEU A 96 -2.24 4.98 6.82
C LEU A 96 -1.67 4.24 8.03
N LEU A 97 -0.82 4.90 8.81
CA LEU A 97 -0.35 4.38 10.10
C LEU A 97 -1.37 4.73 11.20
N THR A 98 -2.04 3.72 11.76
CA THR A 98 -2.97 3.91 12.90
C THR A 98 -2.33 3.46 14.21
N PRO A 99 -2.88 3.85 15.37
CA PRO A 99 -2.42 3.34 16.67
C PRO A 99 -2.47 1.81 16.78
N THR A 100 -3.34 1.15 16.01
CA THR A 100 -3.50 -0.32 15.99
C THR A 100 -2.70 -1.00 14.86
N GLY A 101 -1.82 -0.26 14.20
CA GLY A 101 -1.05 -0.73 13.05
C GLY A 101 -1.48 -0.08 11.73
N TRP A 102 -0.92 -0.55 10.64
CA TRP A 102 -1.19 0.00 9.31
C TRP A 102 -2.59 -0.38 8.81
N LYS A 103 -3.22 0.56 8.11
CA LYS A 103 -4.49 0.36 7.40
C LYS A 103 -4.30 0.77 5.95
N VAL A 104 -4.83 -0.05 5.04
CA VAL A 104 -4.91 0.28 3.63
C VAL A 104 -6.39 0.37 3.28
N VAL A 105 -6.78 1.49 2.67
CA VAL A 105 -8.18 1.88 2.52
C VAL A 105 -8.42 2.40 1.11
N SER A 106 -9.65 2.28 0.63
CA SER A 106 -10.07 2.87 -0.63
C SER A 106 -10.70 4.24 -0.42
N ALA A 107 -10.67 5.06 -1.47
CA ALA A 107 -11.37 6.33 -1.50
C ALA A 107 -12.01 6.55 -2.88
N THR A 108 -13.08 7.32 -2.89
CA THR A 108 -13.65 7.89 -4.11
C THR A 108 -13.35 9.38 -4.16
N TYR A 109 -13.12 9.89 -5.37
CA TYR A 109 -12.74 11.28 -5.59
C TYR A 109 -13.79 11.97 -6.46
N ALA A 110 -14.11 13.20 -6.11
CA ALA A 110 -14.97 14.06 -6.88
C ALA A 110 -14.30 15.42 -7.07
N ASP A 111 -14.32 15.88 -8.32
CA ASP A 111 -13.88 17.23 -8.66
C ASP A 111 -14.76 18.28 -7.99
N ASN A 112 -14.15 19.41 -7.66
CA ASN A 112 -14.87 20.54 -7.14
C ASN A 112 -14.55 21.78 -7.99
N SER A 113 -15.49 22.13 -8.87
CA SER A 113 -15.29 23.13 -9.91
C SER A 113 -14.83 24.47 -9.33
N GLY A 114 -13.75 25.02 -9.89
CA GLY A 114 -13.15 26.29 -9.46
C GLY A 114 -12.44 26.26 -8.10
N GLN A 115 -12.39 25.12 -7.41
CA GLN A 115 -11.74 24.97 -6.11
C GLN A 115 -10.35 24.36 -6.24
N THR A 116 -9.43 24.77 -5.35
CA THR A 116 -8.06 24.22 -5.23
C THR A 116 -8.00 22.94 -4.39
N TYR A 117 -9.13 22.24 -4.24
CA TYR A 117 -9.20 20.94 -3.61
C TYR A 117 -10.19 20.04 -4.35
N CYS A 118 -9.95 18.73 -4.28
CA CYS A 118 -10.95 17.72 -4.61
C CYS A 118 -11.57 17.15 -3.33
N THR A 119 -12.75 16.57 -3.48
CA THR A 119 -13.46 15.90 -2.39
C THR A 119 -13.10 14.41 -2.43
N ALA A 120 -12.48 13.91 -1.36
CA ALA A 120 -12.15 12.49 -1.22
C ALA A 120 -13.05 11.87 -0.14
N THR A 121 -13.84 10.85 -0.50
CA THR A 121 -14.62 10.09 0.48
C THR A 121 -13.90 8.79 0.76
N ILE A 122 -13.29 8.72 1.95
CA ILE A 122 -12.58 7.53 2.42
C ILE A 122 -13.59 6.56 2.99
N THR A 123 -13.50 5.29 2.60
CA THR A 123 -14.33 4.20 3.14
C THR A 123 -14.14 4.09 4.67
N ALA A 124 -15.19 3.67 5.37
CA ALA A 124 -15.20 3.49 6.82
C ALA A 124 -14.07 2.56 7.31
N VAL A 125 -13.06 3.08 8.02
CA VAL A 125 -11.93 2.28 8.53
C VAL A 125 -11.53 2.71 9.93
N GLY A 126 -12.40 2.42 10.90
CA GLY A 126 -12.14 2.69 12.31
C GLY A 126 -11.84 4.17 12.59
N ALA A 127 -11.57 4.50 13.85
CA ALA A 127 -11.13 5.86 14.18
C ALA A 127 -9.65 6.03 13.81
N ILE A 128 -9.34 6.97 12.90
CA ILE A 128 -7.96 7.33 12.55
C ILE A 128 -7.73 8.79 12.93
N PRO A 129 -6.72 9.11 13.75
CA PRO A 129 -6.46 10.48 14.18
C PRO A 129 -6.18 11.45 13.02
N ALA A 130 -6.48 12.73 13.23
CA ALA A 130 -5.98 13.79 12.36
C ALA A 130 -4.45 13.82 12.38
N ASN A 131 -3.84 14.47 11.38
CA ASN A 131 -2.39 14.57 11.19
C ASN A 131 -1.64 13.25 10.95
N THR A 132 -2.34 12.10 10.90
CA THR A 132 -1.76 10.83 10.45
C THR A 132 -1.23 10.97 9.02
N VAL A 133 -0.04 10.42 8.76
CA VAL A 133 0.54 10.39 7.41
C VAL A 133 -0.22 9.38 6.56
N CYS A 134 -0.64 9.83 5.37
CA CYS A 134 -1.35 9.08 4.37
C CYS A 134 -0.51 9.02 3.10
N TYR A 135 -0.17 7.82 2.64
CA TYR A 135 0.50 7.60 1.37
C TYR A 135 -0.53 7.22 0.30
N VAL A 136 -0.53 7.95 -0.81
CA VAL A 136 -1.27 7.54 -2.01
C VAL A 136 -0.45 6.46 -2.70
N VAL A 137 -1.04 5.27 -2.79
CA VAL A 137 -0.50 4.09 -3.45
C VAL A 137 -1.22 3.97 -4.78
N VAL A 138 -0.47 3.95 -5.87
CA VAL A 138 -1.00 3.85 -7.23
C VAL A 138 -0.69 2.44 -7.73
N PRO A 139 -1.61 1.45 -7.64
CA PRO A 139 -1.29 0.06 -7.95
C PRO A 139 -0.79 -0.18 -9.37
N ALA A 140 -1.12 0.70 -10.31
CA ALA A 140 -0.67 0.61 -11.69
C ALA A 140 0.83 0.92 -11.87
N THR A 141 1.42 1.77 -11.01
CA THR A 141 2.78 2.30 -11.20
C THR A 141 3.71 2.08 -10.00
N ASP A 142 3.15 2.00 -8.80
CA ASP A 142 3.90 1.70 -7.56
C ASP A 142 4.14 0.20 -7.38
N LYS A 143 3.59 -0.63 -8.26
CA LYS A 143 3.77 -2.07 -8.28
C LYS A 143 5.19 -2.44 -8.68
N ILE A 144 5.79 -3.32 -7.90
CA ILE A 144 7.09 -3.90 -8.22
C ILE A 144 6.88 -5.00 -9.25
N ALA A 145 7.47 -4.82 -10.43
CA ALA A 145 7.47 -5.83 -11.48
C ALA A 145 8.42 -7.00 -11.12
N GLY A 146 8.08 -8.22 -11.54
CA GLY A 146 8.91 -9.41 -11.32
C GLY A 146 8.48 -10.30 -10.14
N VAL A 147 7.36 -10.02 -9.49
CA VAL A 147 6.73 -10.97 -8.56
C VAL A 147 6.23 -12.17 -9.36
N PRO A 148 6.49 -13.41 -8.92
CA PRO A 148 6.25 -14.58 -9.75
C PRO A 148 4.77 -14.87 -9.84
N VAL A 149 4.36 -15.40 -10.99
CA VAL A 149 3.09 -16.10 -11.12
C VAL A 149 3.13 -17.30 -10.16
N ILE A 150 2.20 -17.35 -9.21
CA ILE A 150 2.10 -18.45 -8.24
C ILE A 150 1.77 -19.73 -9.01
N GLY A 151 2.65 -20.73 -8.91
CA GLY A 151 2.55 -21.98 -9.67
C GLY A 151 3.85 -22.79 -9.73
N ALA A 152 5.00 -22.14 -9.51
CA ALA A 152 6.26 -22.81 -9.22
C ALA A 152 6.69 -22.43 -7.80
N ALA A 153 6.88 -23.43 -6.95
CA ALA A 153 7.23 -23.24 -5.55
C ALA A 153 8.48 -22.36 -5.43
N GLN A 154 8.36 -21.32 -4.59
CA GLN A 154 9.46 -20.48 -4.11
C GLN A 154 10.07 -19.57 -5.18
N VAL A 155 10.03 -18.26 -4.94
CA VAL A 155 10.87 -17.34 -5.71
C VAL A 155 11.75 -16.53 -4.80
N SER A 156 13.04 -16.81 -4.94
CA SER A 156 14.12 -15.98 -4.43
C SER A 156 14.27 -14.75 -5.32
N ILE A 157 13.38 -13.77 -5.16
CA ILE A 157 13.69 -12.41 -5.61
C ILE A 157 14.66 -11.83 -4.58
N GLU A 158 15.94 -11.72 -4.96
CA GLU A 158 16.93 -10.92 -4.26
C GLU A 158 17.02 -9.59 -5.03
N TYR A 159 15.97 -8.75 -4.93
CA TYR A 159 15.95 -7.44 -5.59
C TYR A 159 16.02 -6.30 -4.58
N LEU A 160 16.79 -5.29 -4.94
CA LEU A 160 16.60 -3.93 -4.43
C LEU A 160 15.22 -3.47 -4.90
N LEU A 161 14.27 -3.33 -3.98
CA LEU A 161 13.02 -2.70 -4.32
C LEU A 161 13.31 -1.20 -4.48
N SER A 162 13.28 -0.70 -5.72
CA SER A 162 13.54 0.72 -6.00
C SER A 162 12.31 1.56 -5.66
N GLY A 163 12.09 1.76 -4.37
CA GLY A 163 11.10 2.68 -3.81
C GLY A 163 11.73 3.91 -3.18
N ASP A 164 10.87 4.85 -2.76
CA ASP A 164 11.33 6.01 -2.00
C ASP A 164 11.75 5.55 -0.59
N THR A 165 12.79 6.18 -0.05
CA THR A 165 13.27 5.88 1.30
C THR A 165 12.24 6.34 2.35
N GLY A 166 12.03 5.52 3.38
CA GLY A 166 11.20 5.91 4.54
C GLY A 166 9.71 5.84 4.31
N VAL A 167 9.26 5.05 3.32
CA VAL A 167 7.84 4.79 3.04
C VAL A 167 7.53 3.31 3.33
N PRO A 168 6.26 2.96 3.64
CA PRO A 168 5.87 1.57 3.89
C PRO A 168 5.97 0.72 2.61
N VAL A 169 6.11 -0.60 2.76
CA VAL A 169 5.93 -1.55 1.66
C VAL A 169 4.63 -2.31 1.88
N ILE A 170 3.78 -2.34 0.87
CA ILE A 170 2.49 -3.04 0.93
C ILE A 170 2.63 -4.37 0.20
N PHE A 171 2.10 -5.40 0.83
CA PHE A 171 2.14 -6.75 0.35
C PHE A 171 0.70 -7.29 0.26
N ASP A 172 0.19 -7.33 -0.97
CA ASP A 172 -1.15 -7.84 -1.26
C ASP A 172 -1.09 -9.33 -1.59
N ILE A 173 -2.02 -10.08 -1.03
CA ILE A 173 -2.19 -11.52 -1.25
C ILE A 173 -3.65 -11.76 -1.61
N VAL A 174 -3.88 -12.56 -2.65
CA VAL A 174 -5.23 -12.96 -3.06
C VAL A 174 -5.28 -14.48 -3.31
N ALA A 175 -6.44 -15.07 -3.02
CA ALA A 175 -6.73 -16.47 -3.30
C ALA A 175 -8.01 -16.57 -4.15
N THR A 176 -8.17 -17.65 -4.90
CA THR A 176 -9.50 -17.98 -5.44
C THR A 176 -10.46 -18.30 -4.29
N SER A 177 -11.76 -18.07 -4.48
CA SER A 177 -12.78 -18.48 -3.51
C SER A 177 -12.63 -19.97 -3.15
N ALA A 178 -12.72 -20.29 -1.85
CA ALA A 178 -12.52 -21.62 -1.27
C ALA A 178 -11.12 -22.23 -1.45
N LYS A 179 -10.10 -21.40 -1.72
CA LYS A 179 -8.68 -21.79 -1.73
C LYS A 179 -7.90 -21.03 -0.66
N VAL A 180 -6.67 -21.46 -0.38
CA VAL A 180 -5.78 -20.81 0.59
C VAL A 180 -4.49 -20.44 -0.11
N THR A 181 -4.11 -19.17 -0.03
CA THR A 181 -2.79 -18.67 -0.40
C THR A 181 -2.09 -18.19 0.85
N SER A 182 -0.92 -18.74 1.15
CA SER A 182 -0.04 -18.26 2.22
C SER A 182 1.22 -17.69 1.60
N ALA A 183 1.65 -16.53 2.05
CA ALA A 183 2.91 -15.98 1.59
C ALA A 183 3.64 -15.22 2.69
N ALA A 184 4.97 -15.31 2.64
CA ALA A 184 5.89 -14.74 3.60
C ALA A 184 7.08 -14.10 2.88
N ALA A 185 7.50 -12.94 3.39
CA ALA A 185 8.66 -12.20 2.90
C ALA A 185 9.63 -11.93 4.05
N LEU A 186 10.93 -12.17 3.78
CA LEU A 186 12.04 -11.74 4.61
C LEU A 186 12.60 -10.44 4.04
N VAL A 187 12.47 -9.35 4.80
CA VAL A 187 12.88 -8.02 4.39
C VAL A 187 14.07 -7.57 5.23
N GLU A 188 15.16 -7.17 4.57
CA GLU A 188 16.33 -6.56 5.19
C GLU A 188 16.41 -5.07 4.84
N TYR A 189 16.86 -4.27 5.80
CA TYR A 189 17.12 -2.83 5.61
C TYR A 189 18.62 -2.56 5.72
N TRP A 190 19.15 -1.78 4.77
CA TRP A 190 20.59 -1.51 4.65
C TRP A 190 20.89 -0.03 4.90
N ALA A 191 21.47 0.30 6.06
CA ALA A 191 21.95 1.64 6.39
C ALA A 191 23.23 2.01 5.62
#